data_AF-K1RE47-F1
#
_entry.id   AF-K1RE47-F1
#
_cell.length_a   1.000
_cell.length_b   1.000
_cell.length_c   1.000
_cell.angle_alpha   90.00
_cell.angle_beta   90.00
_cell.angle_gamma   90.00
#
_symmetry.space_group_name_H-M   'P 1'
#
loop_
_entity.id
_entity.type
_entity.pdbx_description
1 polymer ?
#
loop_
_entity_poly.entity_id
_entity_poly.type
_entity_poly.pdbx_seq_one_letter_code
_entity_poly.pdbx_strand_id
1 'polypeptide(L)'
;MFVEYRDLGQMDYKACWEYQQRLFDTLLRAKGTPAEGAGYLLLVEHPAVYTLGKSGHAENLLVGEEYLRSIGAEFYHIDRGGDITFHGPGQIVGYPILDLERIGLSLRDYIDALEGAVIRTVARYGIRAGRIAGASGVWIEGAQPARKICAIGVRASRYVTMHGFALNVVKGSLPPHRTSDLTASRKD
;
A
#
# COMPACT_ATOMS: atom_id res chain seq x y z
N MET A 1 -13.21 8.52 -19.91
CA MET A 1 -13.13 7.98 -18.54
C MET A 1 -11.89 8.52 -17.88
N PHE A 2 -12.01 9.09 -16.68
CA PHE A 2 -10.86 9.67 -15.96
C PHE A 2 -10.73 9.09 -14.55
N VAL A 3 -9.52 9.17 -13.99
CA VAL A 3 -9.24 8.93 -12.58
C VAL A 3 -8.79 10.26 -11.98
N GLU A 4 -9.42 10.68 -10.89
CA GLU A 4 -9.07 11.94 -10.25
C GLU A 4 -7.85 11.74 -9.34
N TYR A 5 -6.80 12.51 -9.58
CA TYR A 5 -5.60 12.50 -8.75
C TYR A 5 -5.72 13.52 -7.61
N ARG A 6 -5.32 13.12 -6.39
CA ARG A 6 -5.24 14.01 -5.22
C ARG A 6 -3.93 13.77 -4.47
N ASP A 7 -3.15 14.83 -4.32
CA ASP A 7 -2.05 14.88 -3.35
C ASP A 7 -2.61 15.34 -2.00
N LEU A 8 -2.53 14.49 -0.99
CA LEU A 8 -2.97 14.78 0.38
C LEU A 8 -1.83 15.32 1.25
N GLY A 9 -0.60 15.38 0.73
CA GLY A 9 0.58 15.75 1.49
C GLY A 9 0.82 14.79 2.65
N GLN A 10 0.96 15.33 3.86
CA GLN A 10 1.04 14.53 5.09
C GLN A 10 -0.31 14.47 5.78
N MET A 11 -0.75 13.26 6.14
CA MET A 11 -2.03 13.06 6.80
C MET A 11 -1.93 11.98 7.86
N ASP A 12 -2.65 12.17 8.97
CA ASP A 12 -2.89 11.11 9.96
C ASP A 12 -3.47 9.85 9.30
N TYR A 13 -3.02 8.68 9.76
CA TYR A 13 -3.40 7.40 9.16
C TYR A 13 -4.90 7.14 9.28
N LYS A 14 -5.48 7.34 10.47
CA LYS A 14 -6.89 7.08 10.73
C LYS A 14 -7.78 8.04 9.94
N ALA A 15 -7.45 9.33 9.93
CA ALA A 15 -8.18 10.32 9.15
C ALA A 15 -8.15 10.00 7.64
N CYS A 16 -7.01 9.55 7.12
CA CYS A 16 -6.87 9.12 5.73
C CYS A 16 -7.67 7.84 5.45
N TRP A 17 -7.65 6.87 6.37
CA TRP A 17 -8.43 5.64 6.23
C TRP A 17 -9.93 5.91 6.21
N GLU A 18 -10.44 6.77 7.09
CA GLU A 18 -11.84 7.20 7.06
C GLU A 18 -12.19 7.93 5.75
N TYR A 19 -11.26 8.70 5.21
CA TYR A 19 -11.44 9.36 3.91
C TYR A 19 -11.52 8.36 2.76
N GLN A 20 -10.63 7.37 2.72
CA GLN A 20 -10.70 6.26 1.77
C GLN A 20 -12.04 5.54 1.87
N GLN A 21 -12.50 5.23 3.08
CA GLN A 21 -13.78 4.54 3.31
C GLN A 21 -14.97 5.34 2.75
N ARG A 22 -14.99 6.67 2.93
CA ARG A 22 -16.03 7.53 2.33
C ARG A 22 -16.04 7.46 0.80
N LEU A 23 -14.88 7.52 0.16
CA LEU A 23 -14.77 7.43 -1.31
C LEU A 23 -15.16 6.04 -1.81
N PHE A 24 -14.72 5.00 -1.11
CA PHE A 24 -15.05 3.60 -1.39
C PHE A 24 -16.57 3.36 -1.34
N ASP A 25 -17.23 3.81 -0.27
CA ASP A 25 -18.68 3.69 -0.11
C ASP A 25 -19.45 4.48 -1.16
N THR A 26 -18.94 5.66 -1.54
CA THR A 26 -19.51 6.48 -2.62
C THR A 26 -19.50 5.70 -3.94
N LEU A 27 -18.36 5.10 -4.31
CA LEU A 27 -18.25 4.30 -5.53
C LEU A 27 -19.13 3.04 -5.47
N LEU A 28 -19.20 2.37 -4.32
CA LEU A 28 -20.06 1.20 -4.13
C LEU A 28 -21.55 1.52 -4.33
N ARG A 29 -22.01 2.67 -3.83
CA ARG A 29 -23.40 3.13 -4.01
C ARG A 29 -23.67 3.53 -5.46
N ALA A 30 -22.68 4.06 -6.16
CA ALA A 30 -22.78 4.44 -7.57
C ALA A 30 -22.64 3.26 -8.54
N LYS A 31 -22.51 2.00 -8.08
CA LYS A 31 -22.40 0.85 -8.98
C LYS A 31 -23.63 0.74 -9.89
N GLY A 32 -23.40 0.59 -11.19
CA GLY A 32 -24.45 0.45 -12.21
C GLY A 32 -25.04 1.77 -12.70
N THR A 33 -24.64 2.92 -12.16
CA THR A 33 -25.07 4.23 -12.68
C THR A 33 -24.09 4.76 -13.73
N PRO A 34 -24.52 5.52 -14.75
CA PRO A 34 -23.60 6.23 -15.63
C PRO A 34 -22.72 7.22 -14.85
N ALA A 35 -21.41 7.21 -15.10
CA ALA A 35 -20.46 8.16 -14.52
C ALA A 35 -19.27 8.33 -15.46
N GLU A 36 -18.72 9.54 -15.54
CA GLU A 36 -17.55 9.84 -16.38
C GLU A 36 -16.22 9.41 -15.74
N GLY A 37 -16.16 9.43 -14.41
CA GLY A 37 -14.99 9.05 -13.61
C GLY A 37 -15.02 7.59 -13.16
N ALA A 38 -13.83 6.99 -13.02
CA ALA A 38 -13.63 5.63 -12.53
C ALA A 38 -13.17 5.57 -11.05
N GLY A 39 -12.96 6.72 -10.41
CA GLY A 39 -12.54 6.81 -9.02
C GLY A 39 -11.36 7.76 -8.83
N TYR A 40 -10.54 7.47 -7.83
CA TYR A 40 -9.51 8.37 -7.31
C TYR A 40 -8.15 7.68 -7.18
N LEU A 41 -7.07 8.43 -7.38
CA LEU A 41 -5.73 8.08 -6.93
C LEU A 41 -5.30 9.09 -5.87
N LEU A 42 -5.24 8.65 -4.61
CA LEU A 42 -4.72 9.47 -3.53
C LEU A 42 -3.22 9.17 -3.36
N LEU A 43 -2.40 10.20 -3.22
CA LEU A 43 -1.03 10.07 -2.72
C LEU A 43 -0.90 10.78 -1.38
N VAL A 44 -0.17 10.18 -0.46
CA VAL A 44 -0.02 10.68 0.91
C VAL A 44 1.26 10.13 1.55
N GLU A 45 1.81 10.87 2.51
CA GLU A 45 2.77 10.37 3.49
C GLU A 45 2.12 10.34 4.88
N HIS A 46 2.43 9.31 5.67
CA HIS A 46 1.89 9.18 7.02
C HIS A 46 2.97 9.47 8.08
N PRO A 47 2.57 9.97 9.26
CA PRO A 47 3.35 9.77 10.48
C PRO A 47 3.67 8.28 10.70
N ALA A 48 4.62 7.98 11.58
CA ALA A 48 4.99 6.61 11.89
C ALA A 48 3.76 5.80 12.36
N VAL A 49 3.45 4.71 11.65
CA VAL A 49 2.30 3.87 11.96
C VAL A 49 2.56 2.43 11.51
N TYR A 50 2.09 1.49 12.31
CA TYR A 50 2.04 0.08 11.98
C TYR A 50 0.60 -0.33 11.74
N THR A 51 0.39 -1.15 10.72
CA THR A 51 -0.95 -1.66 10.43
C THR A 51 -0.92 -3.17 10.26
N LEU A 52 -1.89 -3.86 10.85
CA LEU A 52 -2.10 -5.29 10.71
C LEU A 52 -3.25 -5.55 9.75
N GLY A 53 -2.98 -6.19 8.61
CA GLY A 53 -4.00 -6.58 7.64
C GLY A 53 -4.84 -7.77 8.09
N LYS A 54 -5.85 -8.12 7.29
CA LYS A 54 -6.85 -9.16 7.58
C LYS A 54 -6.24 -10.56 7.78
N SER A 55 -5.15 -10.86 7.08
CA SER A 55 -4.45 -12.14 7.15
C SER A 55 -3.23 -12.09 8.07
N GLY A 56 -3.09 -11.00 8.83
CA GLY A 56 -1.94 -10.79 9.67
C GLY A 56 -2.05 -11.47 11.03
N HIS A 57 -0.89 -11.79 11.60
CA HIS A 57 -0.78 -12.37 12.92
C HIS A 57 -0.04 -11.38 13.83
N ALA A 58 -0.60 -11.09 15.01
CA ALA A 58 -0.01 -10.11 15.92
C ALA A 58 1.41 -10.49 16.38
N GLU A 59 1.73 -11.79 16.39
CA GLU A 59 3.06 -12.34 16.66
C GLU A 59 4.13 -11.94 15.63
N ASN A 60 3.73 -11.48 14.44
CA ASN A 60 4.66 -10.97 13.42
C ASN A 60 5.07 -9.52 13.66
N LEU A 61 4.52 -8.87 14.70
CA LEU A 61 5.02 -7.59 15.17
C LEU A 61 6.38 -7.79 15.86
N LEU A 62 7.46 -7.50 15.14
CA LEU A 62 8.84 -7.60 15.64
C LEU A 62 9.19 -6.57 16.73
N VAL A 63 8.25 -5.70 17.12
CA VAL A 63 8.46 -4.60 18.06
C VAL A 63 7.42 -4.61 19.18
N GLY A 64 7.87 -4.52 20.42
CA GLY A 64 6.95 -4.41 21.57
C GLY A 64 6.28 -3.03 21.66
N GLU A 65 5.20 -2.94 22.45
CA GLU A 65 4.49 -1.67 22.69
C GLU A 65 5.41 -0.55 23.18
N GLU A 66 6.42 -0.88 23.99
CA GLU A 66 7.37 0.10 24.52
C GLU A 66 8.22 0.74 23.41
N TYR A 67 8.61 -0.03 22.40
CA TYR A 67 9.30 0.49 21.22
C TYR A 67 8.36 1.38 20.40
N LEU A 68 7.12 0.93 20.15
CA LEU A 68 6.13 1.73 19.42
C LEU A 68 5.92 3.11 20.07
N ARG A 69 5.77 3.14 21.40
CA ARG A 69 5.68 4.39 22.18
C ARG A 69 6.95 5.23 22.06
N SER A 70 8.13 4.62 22.09
CA SER A 70 9.41 5.34 22.02
C SER A 70 9.61 6.11 20.70
N ILE A 71 9.00 5.64 19.61
CA ILE A 71 9.08 6.29 18.29
C ILE A 71 7.80 7.05 17.94
N GLY A 72 6.85 7.14 18.87
CA GLY A 72 5.55 7.80 18.66
C GLY A 72 4.72 7.16 17.55
N ALA A 73 4.88 5.84 17.32
CA ALA A 73 4.17 5.15 16.25
C ALA A 73 2.80 4.64 16.71
N GLU A 74 1.78 4.87 15.88
CA GLU A 74 0.45 4.31 16.10
C GLU A 74 0.35 2.85 15.61
N PHE A 75 -0.66 2.12 16.07
CA PHE A 75 -0.92 0.74 15.65
C PHE A 75 -2.41 0.52 15.36
N TYR A 76 -2.74 0.02 14.17
CA TYR A 76 -4.12 -0.23 13.75
C TYR A 76 -4.33 -1.63 13.18
N HIS A 77 -5.45 -2.26 13.53
CA HIS A 77 -5.99 -3.42 12.80
C HIS A 77 -6.89 -2.93 11.68
N ILE A 78 -6.61 -3.36 10.45
CA ILE A 78 -7.28 -2.87 9.25
C ILE A 78 -7.66 -4.03 8.30
N ASP A 79 -8.49 -3.71 7.32
CA ASP A 79 -9.15 -4.69 6.46
C ASP A 79 -8.51 -4.87 5.08
N ARG A 80 -7.22 -4.51 4.94
CA ARG A 80 -6.43 -4.81 3.73
C ARG A 80 -5.95 -6.25 3.70
N GLY A 81 -5.62 -6.76 2.52
CA GLY A 81 -4.85 -7.99 2.38
C GLY A 81 -3.42 -7.88 2.94
N GLY A 82 -2.82 -9.03 3.21
CA GLY A 82 -1.46 -9.13 3.74
C GLY A 82 -1.41 -9.04 5.27
N ASP A 83 -0.18 -9.05 5.78
CA ASP A 83 0.14 -9.12 7.20
C ASP A 83 0.44 -7.72 7.77
N ILE A 84 1.45 -7.57 8.61
CA ILE A 84 1.87 -6.31 9.23
C ILE A 84 2.72 -5.46 8.27
N THR A 85 2.52 -4.14 8.25
CA THR A 85 3.36 -3.20 7.50
C THR A 85 3.58 -1.92 8.29
N PHE A 86 4.69 -1.24 8.00
CA PHE A 86 5.00 0.10 8.49
C PHE A 86 4.74 1.16 7.41
N HIS A 87 4.23 2.31 7.84
CA HIS A 87 4.25 3.56 7.10
C HIS A 87 4.89 4.66 7.93
N GLY A 88 5.52 5.63 7.27
CA GLY A 88 6.17 6.74 7.94
C GLY A 88 6.77 7.74 6.97
N PRO A 89 7.37 8.83 7.47
CA PRO A 89 7.99 9.86 6.63
C PRO A 89 9.04 9.29 5.67
N GLY A 90 9.03 9.75 4.42
CA GLY A 90 9.88 9.23 3.35
C GLY A 90 9.33 7.98 2.66
N GLN A 91 8.05 7.64 2.90
CA GLN A 91 7.34 6.59 2.18
C GLN A 91 6.12 7.20 1.49
N ILE A 92 6.09 7.15 0.16
CA ILE A 92 4.93 7.57 -0.62
C ILE A 92 3.91 6.44 -0.62
N VAL A 93 2.77 6.69 -0.02
CA VAL A 93 1.65 5.75 0.01
C VAL A 93 0.61 6.18 -1.03
N GLY A 94 0.21 5.24 -1.86
CA GLY A 94 -0.80 5.44 -2.88
C GLY A 94 -2.05 4.62 -2.62
N TYR A 95 -3.21 5.27 -2.67
CA TYR A 95 -4.52 4.64 -2.49
C TYR A 95 -5.39 4.83 -3.74
N PRO A 96 -5.31 3.92 -4.73
CA PRO A 96 -6.23 3.90 -5.84
C PRO A 96 -7.59 3.34 -5.38
N ILE A 97 -8.56 4.24 -5.24
CA ILE A 97 -9.95 3.94 -4.88
C ILE A 97 -10.76 3.91 -6.18
N LEU A 98 -10.83 2.75 -6.84
CA LEU A 98 -11.26 2.63 -8.23
C LEU A 98 -12.39 1.63 -8.38
N ASP A 99 -13.30 1.88 -9.31
CA ASP A 99 -14.24 0.88 -9.83
C ASP A 99 -13.60 0.14 -11.02
N LEU A 100 -13.06 -1.05 -10.77
CA LEU A 100 -12.32 -1.81 -11.78
C LEU A 100 -13.20 -2.31 -12.92
N GLU A 101 -14.49 -2.57 -12.68
CA GLU A 101 -15.42 -2.99 -13.74
C GLU A 101 -15.62 -1.88 -14.77
N ARG A 102 -15.64 -0.60 -14.34
CA ARG A 102 -15.71 0.53 -15.27
C ARG A 102 -14.46 0.61 -16.13
N ILE A 103 -13.29 0.37 -15.54
CA ILE A 103 -12.01 0.40 -16.24
C ILE A 103 -11.86 -0.84 -17.15
N GLY A 104 -12.59 -1.92 -16.86
CA GLY A 104 -12.49 -3.20 -17.57
C GLY A 104 -11.30 -4.05 -17.11
N LEU A 105 -10.91 -3.94 -15.83
CA LEU A 105 -9.80 -4.69 -15.23
C LEU A 105 -10.31 -5.75 -14.27
N SER A 106 -9.69 -6.93 -14.27
CA SER A 106 -9.79 -7.85 -13.14
C SER A 106 -8.95 -7.36 -11.96
N LEU A 107 -9.16 -7.94 -10.78
CA LEU A 107 -8.32 -7.64 -9.62
C LEU A 107 -6.85 -8.03 -9.86
N ARG A 108 -6.60 -9.09 -10.63
CA ARG A 108 -5.23 -9.52 -10.97
C ARG A 108 -4.56 -8.48 -11.87
N ASP A 109 -5.23 -8.06 -12.93
CA ASP A 109 -4.70 -7.04 -13.85
C ASP A 109 -4.41 -5.73 -13.11
N TYR A 110 -5.25 -5.37 -12.14
CA TYR A 110 -5.04 -4.21 -11.28
C TYR A 110 -3.76 -4.33 -10.44
N ILE A 111 -3.54 -5.46 -9.76
CA ILE A 111 -2.30 -5.69 -8.99
C ILE A 111 -1.08 -5.66 -9.92
N ASP A 112 -1.14 -6.34 -11.06
CA ASP A 112 -0.06 -6.36 -12.04
C ASP A 112 0.25 -4.95 -12.56
N ALA A 113 -0.79 -4.13 -12.76
CA ALA A 113 -0.67 -2.73 -13.16
C ALA A 113 0.00 -1.86 -12.07
N LEU A 114 -0.35 -2.04 -10.79
CA LEU A 114 0.31 -1.35 -9.68
C LEU A 114 1.80 -1.70 -9.59
N GLU A 115 2.13 -2.99 -9.60
CA GLU A 115 3.52 -3.46 -9.59
C GLU A 115 4.28 -2.91 -10.80
N GLY A 116 3.68 -2.97 -11.98
CA GLY A 116 4.27 -2.45 -13.21
C GLY A 116 4.49 -0.94 -13.17
N ALA A 117 3.56 -0.18 -12.60
CA ALA A 117 3.70 1.27 -12.45
C ALA A 117 4.85 1.62 -11.52
N VAL A 118 5.00 0.90 -10.40
CA VAL A 118 6.12 1.09 -9.47
C VAL A 118 7.45 0.71 -10.13
N ILE A 119 7.53 -0.45 -10.79
CA ILE A 119 8.74 -0.90 -11.51
C ILE A 119 9.19 0.16 -12.52
N ARG A 120 8.26 0.64 -13.37
CA ARG A 120 8.58 1.68 -14.36
C ARG A 120 9.01 2.99 -13.70
N THR A 121 8.41 3.35 -12.56
CA THR A 121 8.76 4.56 -11.83
C THR A 121 10.19 4.48 -11.31
N VAL A 122 10.55 3.42 -10.59
CA VAL A 122 11.89 3.29 -9.99
C VAL A 122 12.98 3.10 -11.05
N ALA A 123 12.65 2.51 -12.20
CA ALA A 123 13.56 2.41 -13.34
C ALA A 123 14.02 3.79 -13.87
N ARG A 124 13.17 4.82 -13.78
CA ARG A 124 13.55 6.20 -14.16
C ARG A 124 14.65 6.78 -13.26
N TYR A 125 14.85 6.19 -12.08
CA TYR A 125 15.90 6.55 -11.13
C TYR A 125 17.08 5.56 -11.17
N GLY A 126 17.15 4.70 -12.19
CA GLY A 126 18.23 3.72 -12.36
C GLY A 126 18.13 2.49 -11.46
N ILE A 127 17.00 2.29 -10.77
CA ILE A 127 16.78 1.13 -9.90
C ILE A 127 16.13 0.02 -10.72
N ARG A 128 16.82 -1.12 -10.86
CA ARG A 128 16.22 -2.34 -11.41
C ARG A 128 15.41 -3.04 -10.34
N ALA A 129 14.14 -3.30 -10.63
CA ALA A 129 13.22 -3.93 -9.71
C ALA A 129 12.24 -4.84 -10.47
N GLY A 130 11.74 -5.86 -9.77
CA GLY A 130 10.89 -6.88 -10.35
C GLY A 130 9.89 -7.45 -9.34
N ARG A 131 9.21 -8.52 -9.78
CA ARG A 131 8.26 -9.28 -8.98
C ARG A 131 8.90 -10.56 -8.48
N ILE A 132 8.47 -11.06 -7.33
CA ILE A 132 8.83 -12.40 -6.84
C ILE A 132 7.56 -13.25 -6.83
N ALA A 133 7.60 -14.41 -7.47
CA ALA A 133 6.46 -15.31 -7.53
C ALA A 133 5.97 -15.68 -6.12
N GLY A 134 4.69 -15.47 -5.84
CA GLY A 134 4.09 -15.75 -4.53
C GLY A 134 4.36 -14.70 -3.44
N ALA A 135 5.03 -13.59 -3.75
CA ALA A 135 5.30 -12.51 -2.81
C ALA A 135 4.87 -11.15 -3.40
N SER A 136 3.77 -10.59 -2.88
CA SER A 136 3.21 -9.33 -3.39
C SER A 136 4.15 -8.14 -3.19
N GLY A 137 4.10 -7.21 -4.16
CA GLY A 137 4.90 -6.00 -4.14
C GLY A 137 6.11 -6.07 -5.05
N VAL A 138 6.94 -5.04 -4.97
CA VAL A 138 8.07 -4.83 -5.88
C VAL A 138 9.39 -4.93 -5.12
N TRP A 139 10.35 -5.62 -5.71
CA TRP A 139 11.61 -6.02 -5.09
C TRP A 139 12.80 -5.55 -5.91
N ILE A 140 13.87 -5.11 -5.24
CA ILE A 140 15.11 -4.69 -5.91
C ILE A 140 15.82 -5.92 -6.48
N GLU A 141 16.15 -5.90 -7.77
CA GLU A 141 16.83 -7.01 -8.43
C GLU A 141 18.28 -7.16 -7.94
N GLY A 142 18.70 -8.39 -7.70
CA GLY A 142 20.08 -8.72 -7.30
C GLY A 142 20.44 -8.34 -5.86
N ALA A 143 19.51 -7.77 -5.08
CA ALA A 143 19.73 -7.52 -3.66
C ALA A 143 19.75 -8.84 -2.87
N GLN A 144 20.76 -9.01 -2.02
CA GLN A 144 20.84 -10.12 -1.07
C GLN A 144 21.06 -9.58 0.35
N PRO A 145 20.16 -9.88 1.32
CA PRO A 145 18.90 -10.61 1.13
C PRO A 145 17.93 -9.86 0.19
N ALA A 146 16.86 -10.52 -0.26
CA ALA A 146 15.83 -9.87 -1.07
C ALA A 146 15.30 -8.61 -0.36
N ARG A 147 15.17 -7.49 -1.08
CA ARG A 147 14.75 -6.20 -0.52
C ARG A 147 13.51 -5.68 -1.22
N LYS A 148 12.37 -5.62 -0.53
CA LYS A 148 11.16 -4.99 -1.06
C LYS A 148 11.31 -3.47 -1.09
N ILE A 149 11.09 -2.87 -2.26
CA ILE A 149 11.07 -1.41 -2.43
C ILE A 149 9.65 -0.85 -2.28
N CYS A 150 8.63 -1.65 -2.59
CA CYS A 150 7.23 -1.24 -2.45
C CYS A 150 6.35 -2.41 -1.98
N ALA A 151 5.60 -2.21 -0.90
CA ALA A 151 4.52 -3.12 -0.54
C ALA A 151 3.25 -2.81 -1.31
N ILE A 152 2.44 -3.84 -1.54
CA ILE A 152 1.11 -3.75 -2.13
C ILE A 152 0.17 -4.61 -1.28
N GLY A 153 -0.88 -3.96 -0.79
CA GLY A 153 -1.93 -4.56 0.02
C GLY A 153 -3.23 -3.84 -0.25
N VAL A 154 -4.17 -4.54 -0.88
CA VAL A 154 -5.44 -3.97 -1.33
C VAL A 154 -6.60 -4.69 -0.68
N ARG A 155 -7.73 -3.99 -0.56
CA ARG A 155 -9.04 -4.57 -0.33
C ARG A 155 -9.87 -4.35 -1.59
N ALA A 156 -10.74 -5.29 -1.92
CA ALA A 156 -11.75 -5.09 -2.96
C ALA A 156 -13.11 -5.64 -2.53
N SER A 157 -14.18 -4.95 -2.94
CA SER A 157 -15.57 -5.43 -2.82
C SER A 157 -16.35 -4.97 -4.03
N ARG A 158 -17.11 -5.87 -4.68
CA ARG A 158 -17.86 -5.57 -5.92
C ARG A 158 -17.01 -4.79 -6.95
N TYR A 159 -15.74 -5.21 -7.09
CA TYR A 159 -14.72 -4.60 -7.95
C TYR A 159 -14.34 -3.14 -7.65
N VAL A 160 -14.79 -2.58 -6.52
CA VAL A 160 -14.27 -1.31 -6.00
C VAL A 160 -13.05 -1.61 -5.12
N THR A 161 -11.95 -0.87 -5.27
CA THR A 161 -10.71 -1.04 -4.52
C THR A 161 -10.54 -0.05 -3.37
N MET A 162 -9.82 -0.47 -2.33
CA MET A 162 -9.34 0.39 -1.23
C MET A 162 -7.94 -0.05 -0.79
N HIS A 163 -7.23 0.80 -0.05
CA HIS A 163 -5.80 0.68 0.23
C HIS A 163 -5.01 0.74 -1.08
N GLY A 164 -3.83 0.12 -1.18
CA GLY A 164 -3.00 0.29 -2.36
C GLY A 164 -1.56 -0.14 -2.15
N PHE A 165 -0.64 0.79 -2.36
CA PHE A 165 0.80 0.53 -2.36
C PHE A 165 1.56 1.52 -1.48
N ALA A 166 2.73 1.13 -1.02
CA ALA A 166 3.60 1.94 -0.18
C ALA A 166 5.05 1.84 -0.67
N LEU A 167 5.52 2.88 -1.37
CA LEU A 167 6.84 2.96 -1.99
C LEU A 167 7.83 3.66 -1.06
N ASN A 168 8.94 3.00 -0.74
CA ASN A 168 9.98 3.56 0.10
C ASN A 168 10.85 4.56 -0.70
N VAL A 169 10.84 5.84 -0.32
CA VAL A 169 11.55 6.96 -0.97
C VAL A 169 12.53 7.64 0.01
N VAL A 170 13.21 6.84 0.82
CA VAL A 170 14.13 7.33 1.85
C VAL A 170 15.55 7.54 1.34
N LYS A 171 16.29 8.46 1.98
CA LYS A 171 17.75 8.49 1.91
C LYS A 171 18.33 7.47 2.90
N GLY A 172 19.08 6.50 2.40
CA GLY A 172 19.73 5.46 3.22
C GLY A 172 18.87 4.20 3.41
N SER A 173 19.40 3.23 4.17
CA SER A 173 18.65 2.03 4.53
C SER A 173 17.70 2.33 5.69
N LEU A 174 16.40 2.10 5.50
CA LEU A 174 15.48 1.98 6.62
C LEU A 174 15.86 0.75 7.47
N PRO A 175 15.86 0.86 8.80
CA PRO A 175 16.04 -0.33 9.63
C PRO A 175 14.88 -1.31 9.39
N PRO A 176 15.08 -2.62 9.61
CA PRO A 176 14.11 -3.66 9.21
C PRO A 176 12.68 -3.37 9.71
N HIS A 177 12.58 -2.91 10.96
CA HIS A 177 11.32 -2.57 11.63
C HIS A 177 10.65 -1.28 11.11
N ARG A 178 11.27 -0.53 10.19
CA ARG A 178 10.69 0.65 9.51
C ARG A 178 10.60 0.44 8.00
N THR A 179 10.72 -0.79 7.52
CA THR A 179 10.44 -1.12 6.13
C THR A 179 9.07 -1.75 6.01
N SER A 180 8.51 -1.72 4.81
CA SER A 180 7.30 -2.49 4.48
C SER A 180 7.52 -4.03 4.48
N ASP A 181 8.74 -4.48 4.79
CA ASP A 181 9.13 -5.86 5.07
C ASP A 181 9.37 -6.04 6.58
N LEU A 182 8.29 -6.02 7.35
CA LEU A 182 8.33 -6.40 8.78
C LEU A 182 8.32 -7.91 8.98
N THR A 183 8.14 -8.68 7.90
CA THR A 183 7.98 -10.14 7.92
C THR A 183 9.22 -10.87 7.40
N ALA A 184 10.40 -10.28 7.50
CA ALA A 184 11.63 -10.99 7.15
C ALA A 184 11.76 -12.29 7.99
N SER A 185 11.73 -13.43 7.31
CA SER A 185 11.68 -14.82 7.80
C SER A 185 10.29 -15.21 8.36
N ARG A 186 9.50 -16.10 7.75
CA ARG A 186 9.79 -17.53 7.56
C ARG A 186 9.04 -18.08 6.33
N LYS A 187 9.77 -18.46 5.30
CA LYS A 187 9.43 -19.62 4.48
C LYS A 187 10.74 -20.36 4.28
N ASP A 188 11.07 -21.18 5.28
CA ASP A 188 11.76 -22.43 5.03
C ASP A 188 10.79 -23.37 4.30
#